data_AF-A0A3C1HFQ6-F1
#
_entry.id   AF-A0A3C1HFQ6-F1
#
_cell.length_a   1.000
_cell.length_b   1.000
_cell.length_c   1.000
_cell.angle_alpha   90.00
_cell.angle_beta   90.00
_cell.angle_gamma   90.00
#
_symmetry.space_group_name_H-M   'P 1'
#
loop_
_entity.id
_entity.type
_entity.pdbx_description
1 polymer ?
#
loop_
_entity_poly.entity_id
_entity_poly.type
_entity_poly.pdbx_seq_one_letter_code
_entity_poly.pdbx_strand_id
1 'polypeptide(L)'
;MNPVLLIFLSALLLTFSACSSRNRSAQSASKAGGALTERKPSAALTNAPVRAVMPRSEIRGRVTTVNGPGRFAVLKFAVGVMPPRETVLGVYHQGVKAGEIRVTGPQRDTMSVGDILSGECAAGDEVRAD
;
A
#
# COMPACT_ATOMS: atom_id res chain seq x y z
N MET A 1 45.66 4.04 0.30
CA MET A 1 45.00 4.32 1.60
C MET A 1 43.59 4.77 1.29
N ASN A 2 42.57 4.00 1.70
CA ASN A 2 41.21 4.19 1.19
C ASN A 2 40.37 4.98 2.21
N PRO A 3 39.86 6.18 1.87
CA PRO A 3 39.21 7.07 2.84
C PRO A 3 37.83 6.57 3.34
N VAL A 4 37.29 5.50 2.72
CA VAL A 4 35.98 4.91 3.03
C VAL A 4 35.93 4.30 4.45
N LEU A 5 37.07 3.90 5.02
CA LEU A 5 37.12 3.23 6.33
C LEU A 5 36.79 4.14 7.52
N LEU A 6 37.02 5.46 7.41
CA LEU A 6 36.89 6.41 8.51
C LEU A 6 35.46 6.91 8.75
N ILE A 7 34.53 6.67 7.83
CA ILE A 7 33.15 7.19 7.91
C ILE A 7 32.22 6.25 8.72
N PHE A 8 32.60 4.98 8.89
CA PHE A 8 31.76 3.96 9.54
C PHE A 8 31.79 3.95 11.09
N LEU A 9 32.57 4.83 11.74
CA LEU A 9 32.88 4.70 13.18
C LEU A 9 32.14 5.69 14.12
N SER A 10 31.13 6.44 13.66
CA SER A 10 30.61 7.61 14.40
C SER A 10 29.10 7.66 14.72
N ALA A 11 28.32 6.62 14.43
CA ALA A 11 26.85 6.68 14.48
C ALA A 11 26.16 5.55 15.28
N LEU A 12 26.71 5.14 16.43
CA LEU A 12 26.07 4.15 17.33
C LEU A 12 25.84 4.72 18.75
N LEU A 13 25.05 5.78 18.85
CA LEU A 13 24.52 6.34 20.10
C LEU A 13 23.05 6.72 19.92
N LEU A 14 22.27 6.63 21.01
CA LEU A 14 20.86 7.09 21.16
C LEU A 14 19.72 6.16 20.69
N THR A 15 19.56 5.01 21.38
CA THR A 15 18.27 4.32 21.63
C THR A 15 18.36 3.61 23.00
N PHE A 16 17.32 3.26 23.77
CA PHE A 16 15.85 3.48 23.75
C PHE A 16 15.36 3.63 25.22
N SER A 17 14.28 4.38 25.49
CA SER A 17 13.33 4.06 26.58
C SER A 17 12.00 4.82 26.43
N ALA A 18 10.96 4.11 26.00
CA ALA A 18 9.59 4.63 25.92
C ALA A 18 8.79 4.20 27.15
N CYS A 19 8.21 5.15 27.89
CA CYS A 19 7.31 4.83 29.00
C CYS A 19 5.87 4.63 28.50
N SER A 20 5.25 3.53 28.93
CA SER A 20 3.97 3.02 28.44
C SER A 20 2.77 3.77 29.01
N SER A 21 1.81 4.13 28.16
CA SER A 21 0.51 4.68 28.55
C SER A 21 -0.43 3.58 29.03
N ARG A 22 -0.81 3.62 30.31
CA ARG A 22 -1.94 2.84 30.85
C ARG A 22 -3.14 3.74 31.06
N ASN A 23 -4.17 3.59 30.23
CA ASN A 23 -5.48 4.16 30.50
C ASN A 23 -6.52 3.03 30.58
N ARG A 24 -6.99 2.73 31.80
CA ARG A 24 -8.07 1.76 32.05
C ARG A 24 -9.39 2.50 32.22
N SER A 25 -10.02 2.87 31.11
CA SER A 25 -11.40 3.39 31.08
C SER A 25 -12.40 2.23 31.06
N ALA A 26 -12.62 1.61 32.22
CA ALA A 26 -13.61 0.55 32.41
C ALA A 26 -14.70 0.98 33.39
N GLN A 27 -15.73 1.67 32.88
CA GLN A 27 -17.13 1.55 33.36
C GLN A 27 -18.07 2.42 32.51
N SER A 28 -18.87 1.77 31.68
CA SER A 28 -20.17 2.30 31.24
C SER A 28 -21.18 1.16 31.37
N ALA A 29 -21.82 1.10 32.54
CA ALA A 29 -22.87 0.13 32.83
C ALA A 29 -24.22 0.79 32.51
N SER A 30 -24.73 0.56 31.31
CA SER A 30 -26.06 1.03 30.90
C SER A 30 -27.07 -0.10 31.06
N LYS A 31 -28.14 0.10 31.84
CA LYS A 31 -29.28 -0.84 31.87
C LYS A 31 -30.64 -0.20 32.22
N ALA A 32 -31.42 0.02 31.16
CA ALA A 32 -32.86 -0.19 31.01
C ALA A 32 -33.90 0.63 31.82
N GLY A 33 -34.97 1.05 31.10
CA GLY A 33 -36.32 1.22 31.66
C GLY A 33 -37.21 2.26 30.95
N GLY A 34 -38.25 1.82 30.24
CA GLY A 34 -39.28 2.69 29.61
C GLY A 34 -39.35 2.53 28.09
N ALA A 35 -40.25 1.80 27.41
CA ALA A 35 -41.66 1.40 27.58
C ALA A 35 -42.66 2.25 26.76
N LEU A 36 -43.21 1.62 25.71
CA LEU A 36 -44.38 2.04 24.88
C LEU A 36 -44.13 3.32 24.03
N THR A 37 -44.71 3.52 22.83
CA THR A 37 -46.09 3.24 22.37
C THR A 37 -46.18 3.16 20.82
N GLU A 38 -47.29 2.63 20.32
CA GLU A 38 -47.91 2.86 18.99
C GLU A 38 -47.27 2.34 17.68
N ARG A 39 -48.05 1.49 16.97
CA ARG A 39 -47.93 1.22 15.53
C ARG A 39 -48.84 2.17 14.75
N LYS A 40 -48.29 2.89 13.76
CA LYS A 40 -49.03 3.53 12.65
C LYS A 40 -48.32 3.22 11.32
N PRO A 41 -48.91 3.48 10.14
CA PRO A 41 -49.00 2.45 9.10
C PRO A 41 -47.77 2.39 8.21
N SER A 42 -47.61 1.24 7.53
CA SER A 42 -46.58 1.01 6.52
C SER A 42 -46.67 2.04 5.38
N ALA A 43 -45.82 3.05 5.41
CA ALA A 43 -45.41 3.76 4.20
C ALA A 43 -44.39 2.87 3.48
N ALA A 44 -44.73 2.41 2.28
CA ALA A 44 -43.82 1.63 1.45
C ALA A 44 -42.66 2.52 0.97
N LEU A 45 -41.60 2.58 1.77
CA LEU A 45 -40.33 3.16 1.37
C LEU A 45 -39.75 2.33 0.23
N THR A 46 -39.93 2.79 -1.01
CA THR A 46 -39.16 2.33 -2.18
C THR A 46 -37.72 2.85 -2.10
N ASN A 47 -37.06 2.56 -0.97
CA ASN A 47 -35.63 2.68 -0.81
C ASN A 47 -34.97 1.48 -1.50
N ALA A 48 -35.12 1.39 -2.82
CA ALA A 48 -34.24 0.55 -3.61
C ALA A 48 -32.81 1.06 -3.35
N PRO A 49 -31.92 0.27 -2.75
CA PRO A 49 -30.58 0.76 -2.44
C PRO A 49 -29.89 1.03 -3.77
N VAL A 50 -29.59 2.32 -4.03
CA VAL A 50 -28.74 2.72 -5.15
C VAL A 50 -27.43 1.96 -4.97
N ARG A 51 -27.21 0.95 -5.82
CA ARG A 51 -26.05 0.07 -5.74
C ARG A 51 -24.83 0.90 -6.10
N ALA A 52 -24.20 1.50 -5.10
CA ALA A 52 -23.03 2.34 -5.25
C ALA A 52 -21.89 1.51 -5.86
N VAL A 53 -21.71 1.66 -7.17
CA VAL A 53 -20.58 1.09 -7.89
C VAL A 53 -19.36 1.94 -7.57
N MET A 54 -18.73 1.66 -6.43
CA MET A 54 -17.42 2.22 -6.11
C MET A 54 -16.39 1.59 -7.06
N PRO A 55 -15.74 2.36 -7.96
CA PRO A 55 -14.68 1.81 -8.79
C PRO A 55 -13.50 1.44 -7.89
N ARG A 56 -13.15 0.15 -7.86
CA ARG A 56 -11.92 -0.31 -7.19
C ARG A 56 -10.74 0.19 -8.00
N SER A 57 -10.03 1.19 -7.50
CA SER A 57 -8.78 1.67 -8.09
C SER A 57 -7.69 0.62 -7.88
N GLU A 58 -7.54 -0.29 -8.83
CA GLU A 58 -6.44 -1.26 -8.85
C GLU A 58 -5.11 -0.54 -9.10
N ILE A 59 -4.10 -0.84 -8.29
CA ILE A 59 -2.73 -0.37 -8.54
C ILE A 59 -2.22 -1.10 -9.77
N ARG A 60 -2.10 -0.38 -10.88
CA ARG A 60 -1.57 -0.86 -12.16
C ARG A 60 -0.55 0.13 -12.74
N GLY A 61 0.52 -0.40 -13.32
CA GLY A 61 1.58 0.34 -13.98
C GLY A 61 2.26 -0.50 -15.07
N ARG A 62 3.33 0.04 -15.65
CA ARG A 62 4.21 -0.69 -16.56
C ARG A 62 5.68 -0.50 -16.24
N VAL A 63 6.47 -1.53 -16.50
CA VAL A 63 7.93 -1.45 -16.52
C VAL A 63 8.37 -0.62 -17.73
N THR A 64 9.16 0.43 -17.51
CA THR A 64 9.67 1.33 -18.58
C THR A 64 11.09 0.96 -18.98
N THR A 65 11.97 0.70 -18.01
CA THR A 65 13.35 0.23 -18.23
C THR A 65 13.76 -0.72 -17.10
N VAL A 66 14.72 -1.60 -17.38
CA VAL A 66 15.21 -2.62 -16.44
C VAL A 66 16.74 -2.58 -16.40
N ASN A 67 17.30 -2.64 -15.20
CA ASN A 67 18.71 -2.92 -14.96
C ASN A 67 18.84 -4.31 -14.34
N GLY A 68 19.03 -5.32 -15.18
CA GLY A 68 19.17 -6.72 -14.76
C GLY A 68 20.31 -6.93 -13.74
N PRO A 69 21.56 -6.52 -14.05
CA PRO A 69 22.68 -6.62 -13.11
C PRO A 69 22.45 -5.91 -11.77
N GLY A 70 21.77 -4.77 -11.77
CA GLY A 70 21.40 -4.03 -10.56
C GLY A 70 20.15 -4.55 -9.85
N ARG A 71 19.43 -5.54 -10.42
CA ARG A 71 18.14 -6.07 -9.95
C ARG A 71 17.13 -4.96 -9.61
N PHE A 72 17.01 -3.93 -10.46
CA PHE A 72 16.00 -2.88 -10.31
C PHE A 72 15.35 -2.51 -11.65
N ALA A 73 14.15 -1.95 -11.59
CA ALA A 73 13.45 -1.44 -12.77
C ALA A 73 12.77 -0.09 -12.49
N VAL A 74 12.61 0.71 -13.55
CA VAL A 74 11.82 1.94 -13.51
C VAL A 74 10.39 1.61 -13.89
N LEU A 75 9.47 1.91 -12.99
CA LEU A 75 8.04 1.70 -13.10
C LEU A 75 7.34 3.01 -13.44
N LYS A 76 6.34 2.96 -14.33
CA LYS A 76 5.44 4.07 -14.63
C LYS A 76 4.01 3.71 -14.31
N PHE A 77 3.38 4.50 -13.45
CA PHE A 77 2.00 4.34 -13.00
C PHE A 77 1.07 5.35 -13.69
N ALA A 78 -0.25 5.15 -13.55
CA ALA A 78 -1.21 6.19 -13.94
C ALA A 78 -1.17 7.37 -12.95
N VAL A 79 -1.58 8.56 -13.40
CA VAL A 79 -1.70 9.74 -12.54
C VAL A 79 -2.69 9.45 -11.41
N GLY A 80 -2.27 9.70 -10.16
CA GLY A 80 -3.07 9.41 -8.96
C GLY A 80 -3.05 7.94 -8.50
N VAL A 81 -2.36 7.04 -9.21
CA VAL A 81 -2.29 5.59 -8.90
C VAL A 81 -0.86 5.18 -8.50
N MET A 82 -0.19 6.01 -7.70
CA MET A 82 1.15 5.73 -7.20
C MET A 82 1.07 4.81 -5.96
N PRO A 83 1.69 3.62 -5.96
CA PRO A 83 1.75 2.77 -4.78
C PRO A 83 2.57 3.40 -3.63
N PRO A 84 2.28 3.06 -2.37
CA PRO A 84 3.16 3.33 -1.25
C PRO A 84 4.55 2.70 -1.44
N ARG A 85 5.56 3.25 -0.76
CA ARG A 85 6.89 2.61 -0.69
C ARG A 85 6.81 1.27 0.06
N GLU A 86 7.75 0.38 -0.22
CA GLU A 86 7.82 -1.02 0.23
C GLU A 86 6.65 -1.92 -0.23
N THR A 87 5.72 -1.43 -1.05
CA THR A 87 4.69 -2.27 -1.68
C THR A 87 5.34 -3.28 -2.64
N VAL A 88 5.04 -4.57 -2.49
CA VAL A 88 5.39 -5.61 -3.45
C VAL A 88 4.28 -5.74 -4.49
N LEU A 89 4.66 -5.84 -5.77
CA LEU A 89 3.77 -5.93 -6.91
C LEU A 89 4.20 -7.10 -7.80
N GLY A 90 3.23 -7.81 -8.38
CA GLY A 90 3.49 -8.83 -9.39
C GLY A 90 3.83 -8.19 -10.73
N VAL A 91 4.83 -8.73 -11.42
CA VAL A 91 5.23 -8.33 -12.78
C VAL A 91 4.73 -9.38 -13.77
N TYR A 92 4.08 -8.91 -14.83
CA TYR A 92 3.31 -9.72 -15.77
C TYR A 92 3.77 -9.49 -17.21
N HIS A 93 4.39 -10.52 -17.78
CA HIS A 93 4.73 -10.56 -19.20
C HIS A 93 3.60 -11.26 -19.97
N GLN A 94 2.97 -10.55 -20.91
CA GLN A 94 1.86 -11.08 -21.73
C GLN A 94 0.72 -11.70 -20.89
N GLY A 95 0.49 -11.20 -19.66
CA GLY A 95 -0.54 -11.70 -18.74
C GLY A 95 -0.12 -12.86 -17.82
N VAL A 96 1.08 -13.42 -18.00
CA VAL A 96 1.66 -14.45 -17.12
C VAL A 96 2.59 -13.81 -16.09
N LYS A 97 2.52 -14.24 -14.82
CA LYS A 97 3.40 -13.71 -13.76
C LYS A 97 4.85 -14.13 -14.03
N ALA A 98 5.70 -13.16 -14.35
CA ALA A 98 7.10 -13.36 -14.70
C ALA A 98 8.07 -13.09 -13.52
N GLY A 99 7.62 -12.30 -12.54
CA GLY A 99 8.42 -11.96 -11.36
C GLY A 99 7.66 -11.10 -10.36
N GLU A 100 8.40 -10.58 -9.38
CA GLU A 100 7.88 -9.69 -8.33
C GLU A 100 8.85 -8.53 -8.09
N ILE A 101 8.29 -7.34 -7.87
CA ILE A 101 9.06 -6.12 -7.70
C ILE A 101 8.55 -5.33 -6.49
N ARG A 102 9.46 -4.82 -5.67
CA ARG A 102 9.14 -3.98 -4.51
C ARG A 102 9.41 -2.51 -4.81
N VAL A 103 8.43 -1.65 -4.60
CA VAL A 103 8.53 -0.21 -4.84
C VAL A 103 9.41 0.46 -3.78
N THR A 104 10.67 0.71 -4.08
CA THR A 104 11.64 1.31 -3.15
C THR A 104 11.84 2.81 -3.35
N GLY A 105 11.62 3.31 -4.57
CA GLY A 105 11.78 4.73 -4.93
C GLY A 105 13.22 5.10 -5.33
N PRO A 106 13.48 6.38 -5.68
CA PRO A 106 12.64 7.56 -5.51
C PRO A 106 11.39 7.57 -6.42
N GLN A 107 10.42 8.40 -6.06
CA GLN A 107 9.24 8.72 -6.88
C GLN A 107 9.43 10.09 -7.52
N ARG A 108 9.10 10.22 -8.81
CA ARG A 108 9.08 11.48 -9.58
C ARG A 108 7.94 11.43 -10.58
N ASP A 109 7.04 12.42 -10.52
CA ASP A 109 5.84 12.50 -11.36
C ASP A 109 4.99 11.20 -11.30
N THR A 110 4.96 10.45 -12.40
CA THR A 110 4.29 9.14 -12.52
C THR A 110 5.25 7.95 -12.47
N MET A 111 6.54 8.19 -12.23
CA MET A 111 7.59 7.18 -12.20
C MET A 111 8.07 6.86 -10.78
N SER A 112 8.45 5.61 -10.56
CA SER A 112 9.17 5.15 -9.37
C SER A 112 10.22 4.12 -9.75
N VAL A 113 11.21 3.90 -8.89
CA VAL A 113 12.10 2.73 -8.98
C VAL A 113 11.56 1.61 -8.07
N GLY A 114 11.80 0.36 -8.45
CA GLY A 114 11.60 -0.80 -7.58
C GLY A 114 12.68 -1.87 -7.73
N ASP A 115 12.90 -2.62 -6.66
CA ASP A 115 13.86 -3.73 -6.57
C ASP A 115 13.19 -5.03 -7.02
N ILE A 116 13.82 -5.79 -7.92
CA ILE A 116 13.30 -7.05 -8.46
C ILE A 116 13.59 -8.18 -7.47
N LEU A 117 12.59 -8.57 -6.70
CA LEU A 117 12.69 -9.59 -5.65
C LEU A 117 12.88 -11.00 -6.24
N SER A 118 12.07 -11.34 -7.25
CA SER A 118 12.02 -12.68 -7.83
C SER A 118 11.72 -12.64 -9.33
N GLY A 119 12.15 -13.68 -10.06
CA GLY A 119 11.98 -13.77 -11.50
C GLY A 119 12.70 -12.69 -12.31
N GLU A 120 12.22 -12.49 -13.53
CA GLU A 120 12.75 -11.53 -14.50
C GLU A 120 11.69 -10.47 -14.86
N CYS A 121 12.15 -9.32 -15.32
CA CYS A 121 11.29 -8.23 -15.80
C CYS A 121 11.81 -7.72 -17.14
N ALA A 122 10.91 -7.35 -18.04
CA ALA A 122 11.20 -6.72 -19.32
C ALA A 122 10.52 -5.35 -19.44
N ALA A 123 11.06 -4.48 -20.30
CA ALA A 123 10.40 -3.23 -20.63
C ALA A 123 9.08 -3.51 -21.37
N GLY A 124 7.99 -2.90 -20.91
CA GLY A 124 6.63 -3.12 -21.41
C GLY A 124 5.75 -3.98 -20.51
N ASP A 125 6.32 -4.75 -19.57
CA ASP A 125 5.55 -5.62 -18.67
C ASP A 125 4.53 -4.85 -17.82
N GLU A 126 3.37 -5.46 -17.57
CA GLU A 126 2.37 -4.91 -16.65
C GLU A 126 2.81 -5.16 -15.19
N VAL A 127 2.61 -4.18 -14.33
CA VAL A 127 2.87 -4.30 -12.89
C VAL A 127 1.56 -4.07 -12.16
N ARG A 128 1.17 -5.00 -11.28
CA ARG A 128 -0.10 -4.90 -10.53
C ARG A 128 0.03 -5.40 -9.10
N ALA A 129 -0.87 -4.95 -8.23
CA ALA A 129 -1.07 -5.60 -6.95
C ALA A 129 -1.76 -6.96 -7.16
N ASP A 130 -1.26 -7.99 -6.47
CA ASP A 130 -1.90 -9.31 -6.33
C ASP A 130 -2.90 -9.33 -5.16
#